data_AF-T0ZUH9-F1
#
_entry.id   AF-T0ZUH9-F1
#
_cell.length_a   1.000
_cell.length_b   1.000
_cell.length_c   1.000
_cell.angle_alpha   90.00
_cell.angle_beta   90.00
_cell.angle_gamma   90.00
#
_symmetry.space_group_name_H-M   'P 1'
#
loop_
_entity.id
_entity.type
_entity.pdbx_description
1 polymer ?
#
loop_
_entity_poly.entity_id
_entity_poly.type
_entity_poly.pdbx_seq_one_letter_code
_entity_poly.pdbx_strand_id
1 'polypeptide(L)'
;MANAVEYLLGFYIWNTQSSQVFSFAPWISPSSINSNIDIGGGGETLWYNFPNNGIYPVTFTQTGLSGHAWAVTLNGAVGASQGTNVLITETNGTYSYTIPEVGGYTANPSSGTITVDGAAVTVPITWAIVPATYAVTFTQTGLPVGATWSVAINGGVPVASTASTISFNEMNGSYAFAVATSTPFYFPSPSVGSITVNGAAVATPIAFTYVAPTLDTVTFLETGLGLGATWSATVAGVTNTSSGTSLSVTVTNPGGLTYAYYVSATGYTASPSGGLANFTSGSFTVTVTFRTVTG
;
A
#
# COMPACT_ATOMS: atom_id res chain seq x y z
N MET A 1 -52.96 11.42 -79.88
CA MET A 1 -52.18 10.67 -78.87
C MET A 1 -51.71 11.69 -77.85
N ALA A 2 -52.24 11.64 -76.63
CA ALA A 2 -51.90 12.57 -75.57
C ALA A 2 -50.54 12.18 -74.96
N ASN A 3 -49.60 13.12 -74.88
CA ASN A 3 -48.33 12.93 -74.20
C ASN A 3 -48.61 12.89 -72.69
N ALA A 4 -48.37 11.76 -72.04
CA ALA A 4 -48.32 11.69 -70.59
C ALA A 4 -47.08 12.44 -70.12
N VAL A 5 -47.28 13.52 -69.36
CA VAL A 5 -46.19 14.16 -68.61
C VAL A 5 -46.00 13.32 -67.34
N GLU A 6 -44.91 12.56 -67.26
CA GLU A 6 -44.52 11.90 -66.02
C GLU A 6 -44.04 12.96 -65.02
N TYR A 7 -44.81 13.15 -63.95
CA TYR A 7 -44.35 13.90 -62.79
C TYR A 7 -43.42 13.00 -61.97
N LEU A 8 -42.11 13.10 -62.18
CA LEU A 8 -41.13 12.45 -61.31
C LEU A 8 -41.05 13.22 -59.98
N LEU A 9 -41.39 12.56 -58.87
CA LEU A 9 -41.08 13.03 -57.53
C LEU A 9 -39.56 13.03 -57.33
N GLY A 10 -39.01 14.19 -56.99
CA GLY A 10 -37.59 14.38 -56.74
C GLY A 10 -37.36 14.81 -55.29
N PHE A 11 -36.43 14.15 -54.59
CA PHE A 11 -35.99 14.57 -53.26
C PHE A 11 -34.71 15.40 -53.37
N TYR A 12 -34.58 16.41 -52.52
CA TYR A 12 -33.34 17.15 -52.32
C TYR A 12 -33.06 17.33 -50.82
N ILE A 13 -31.79 17.47 -50.47
CA ILE A 13 -31.33 17.74 -49.11
C ILE A 13 -30.88 19.20 -49.05
N TRP A 14 -31.41 19.95 -48.09
CA TRP A 14 -31.09 21.36 -47.88
C TRP A 14 -30.37 21.57 -46.55
N ASN A 15 -29.30 22.38 -46.57
CA ASN A 15 -28.63 22.83 -45.36
C ASN A 15 -29.18 24.20 -44.95
N THR A 16 -29.85 24.26 -43.81
CA THR A 16 -30.47 25.48 -43.27
C THR A 16 -29.46 26.49 -42.74
N GLN A 17 -28.26 26.06 -42.33
CA GLN A 17 -27.21 26.96 -41.82
C GLN A 17 -26.43 27.65 -42.94
N SER A 18 -26.14 26.94 -44.03
CA SER A 18 -25.42 27.51 -45.18
C SER A 18 -26.35 28.03 -46.29
N SER A 19 -27.66 27.78 -46.17
CA SER A 19 -28.65 28.08 -47.21
C SER A 19 -28.28 27.49 -48.59
N GLN A 20 -27.85 26.22 -48.60
CA GLN A 20 -27.43 25.52 -49.82
C GLN A 20 -28.08 24.14 -49.97
N VAL A 21 -28.31 23.72 -51.22
CA VAL A 21 -28.69 22.34 -51.55
C VAL A 21 -27.44 21.46 -51.48
N PHE A 22 -27.49 20.41 -50.66
CA PHE A 22 -26.38 19.48 -50.43
C PHE A 22 -26.40 18.28 -51.38
N SER A 23 -27.59 17.79 -51.73
CA SER A 23 -27.77 16.66 -52.64
C SER A 23 -29.16 16.72 -53.29
N PHE A 24 -29.27 16.24 -54.53
CA PHE A 24 -30.52 16.25 -55.31
C PHE A 24 -30.50 15.08 -56.29
N ALA A 25 -31.67 14.60 -56.69
CA ALA A 25 -31.77 13.54 -57.68
C ALA A 25 -31.08 13.97 -59.02
N PRO A 26 -30.37 13.07 -59.72
CA PRO A 26 -29.53 13.43 -60.87
C PRO A 26 -30.24 14.16 -62.03
N TRP A 27 -31.56 14.05 -62.10
CA TRP A 27 -32.41 14.70 -63.11
C TRP A 27 -32.93 16.08 -62.69
N ILE A 28 -32.59 16.56 -61.50
CA ILE A 28 -32.96 17.89 -61.01
C ILE A 28 -31.80 18.85 -61.32
N SER A 29 -32.10 20.00 -61.93
CA SER A 29 -31.13 21.09 -62.02
C SER A 29 -31.09 21.83 -60.67
N PRO A 30 -29.93 21.97 -60.00
CA PRO A 30 -29.87 22.65 -58.71
C PRO A 30 -30.26 24.14 -58.79
N SER A 31 -30.08 24.75 -59.97
CA SER A 31 -30.51 26.13 -60.24
C SER A 31 -32.03 26.31 -60.41
N SER A 32 -32.78 25.22 -60.64
CA SER A 32 -34.24 25.25 -60.74
C SER A 32 -34.96 24.97 -59.42
N ILE A 33 -34.21 24.73 -58.34
CA ILE A 33 -34.77 24.51 -57.00
C ILE A 33 -35.12 25.87 -56.40
N ASN A 34 -36.42 26.15 -56.23
CA ASN A 34 -36.87 27.31 -55.47
C ASN A 34 -36.51 27.08 -54.00
N SER A 35 -35.54 27.85 -53.51
CA SER A 35 -35.03 27.80 -52.14
C SER A 35 -35.61 28.89 -51.23
N ASN A 36 -36.53 29.72 -51.76
CA ASN A 36 -37.15 30.78 -50.99
C ASN A 36 -38.34 30.22 -50.20
N ILE A 37 -38.16 30.11 -48.88
CA ILE A 37 -39.14 29.52 -47.96
C ILE A 37 -40.44 30.34 -47.87
N ASP A 38 -40.42 31.60 -48.29
CA ASP A 38 -41.54 32.54 -48.16
C ASP A 38 -42.39 32.66 -49.44
N ILE A 39 -42.02 32.00 -50.55
CA ILE A 39 -42.73 32.14 -51.85
C ILE A 39 -43.24 30.79 -52.38
N GLY A 40 -43.63 29.87 -51.50
CA GLY A 40 -44.16 28.54 -51.87
C GLY A 40 -45.64 28.37 -51.54
N GLY A 41 -46.49 28.22 -52.56
CA GLY A 41 -47.92 27.96 -52.40
C GLY A 41 -48.21 26.61 -51.74
N GLY A 42 -49.05 26.64 -50.69
CA GLY A 42 -50.05 25.63 -50.34
C GLY A 42 -49.69 24.14 -50.22
N GLY A 43 -48.43 23.73 -50.19
CA GLY A 43 -48.09 22.30 -50.34
C GLY A 43 -46.81 21.79 -49.71
N GLU A 44 -46.17 22.52 -48.79
CA GLU A 44 -44.93 22.04 -48.16
C GLU A 44 -45.17 21.79 -46.66
N THR A 45 -45.56 20.57 -46.32
CA THR A 45 -45.39 20.09 -44.94
C THR A 45 -43.96 19.58 -44.87
N LEU A 46 -43.13 20.07 -43.94
CA LEU A 46 -41.82 19.48 -43.63
C LEU A 46 -42.04 17.98 -43.33
N TRP A 47 -41.81 17.10 -44.31
CA TRP A 47 -42.14 15.68 -44.15
C TRP A 47 -41.18 14.97 -43.20
N TYR A 48 -39.96 15.48 -43.06
CA TYR A 48 -38.97 14.93 -42.14
C TYR A 48 -37.81 15.91 -41.95
N ASN A 49 -37.58 16.41 -40.73
CA ASN A 49 -36.27 16.95 -40.37
C ASN A 49 -35.37 15.73 -40.15
N PHE A 50 -34.29 15.59 -40.91
CA PHE A 50 -33.18 14.77 -40.40
C PHE A 50 -32.61 15.57 -39.24
N PRO A 51 -32.85 15.23 -37.95
CA PRO A 51 -32.03 15.85 -36.93
C PRO A 51 -30.60 15.56 -37.35
N ASN A 52 -29.81 16.63 -37.56
CA ASN A 52 -28.37 16.47 -37.57
C ASN A 52 -28.08 15.84 -36.21
N ASN A 53 -27.89 14.52 -36.19
CA ASN A 53 -27.77 13.76 -34.97
C ASN A 53 -26.33 13.94 -34.51
N GLY A 54 -25.96 15.21 -34.29
CA GLY A 54 -24.64 15.77 -34.49
C GLY A 54 -23.60 14.86 -33.88
N ILE A 55 -22.85 14.20 -34.74
CA ILE A 55 -21.76 13.33 -34.33
C ILE A 55 -20.54 14.23 -34.24
N TYR A 56 -20.01 14.38 -33.04
CA TYR A 56 -18.87 15.23 -32.76
C TYR A 56 -17.64 14.38 -32.41
N PRO A 57 -16.45 14.75 -32.91
CA PRO A 57 -15.24 14.03 -32.60
C PRO A 57 -14.80 14.30 -31.16
N VAL A 58 -14.56 13.23 -30.42
CA VAL A 58 -13.90 13.23 -29.11
C VAL A 58 -12.49 12.69 -29.29
N THR A 59 -11.51 13.56 -29.12
CA THR A 59 -10.09 13.23 -29.28
C THR A 59 -9.40 13.15 -27.94
N PHE A 60 -8.91 11.98 -27.57
CA PHE A 60 -7.99 11.82 -26.45
C PHE A 60 -6.57 12.03 -26.96
N THR A 61 -5.81 12.91 -26.34
CA THR A 61 -4.43 13.24 -26.73
C THR A 61 -3.48 12.89 -25.60
N GLN A 62 -2.57 11.95 -25.83
CA GLN A 62 -1.62 11.51 -24.81
C GLN A 62 -0.25 12.20 -24.92
N THR A 63 0.40 12.34 -23.77
CA THR A 63 1.84 12.60 -23.63
C THR A 63 2.44 11.64 -22.60
N GLY A 64 3.74 11.36 -22.70
CA GLY A 64 4.46 10.50 -21.75
C GLY A 64 4.42 9.01 -22.05
N LEU A 65 3.68 8.57 -23.08
CA LEU A 65 3.68 7.19 -23.56
C LEU A 65 4.32 7.11 -24.95
N SER A 66 5.43 6.38 -25.08
CA SER A 66 6.16 6.18 -26.34
C SER A 66 6.29 4.69 -26.64
N GLY A 67 6.04 4.29 -27.88
CA GLY A 67 6.23 2.92 -28.35
C GLY A 67 5.24 1.88 -27.82
N HIS A 68 4.13 2.30 -27.18
CA HIS A 68 3.10 1.41 -26.66
C HIS A 68 1.73 1.74 -27.25
N ALA A 69 0.92 0.70 -27.49
CA ALA A 69 -0.50 0.87 -27.78
C ALA A 69 -1.25 1.25 -26.50
N TRP A 70 -2.25 2.11 -26.62
CA TRP A 70 -3.16 2.49 -25.54
C TRP A 70 -4.59 2.54 -26.06
N ALA A 71 -5.54 2.38 -25.14
CA ALA A 71 -6.96 2.32 -25.45
C ALA A 71 -7.75 3.24 -24.53
N VAL A 72 -8.88 3.72 -25.05
CA VAL A 72 -9.87 4.49 -24.30
C VAL A 72 -11.21 3.81 -24.50
N THR A 73 -11.92 3.57 -23.41
CA THR A 73 -13.34 3.21 -23.45
C THR A 73 -14.14 4.48 -23.20
N LEU A 74 -14.99 4.89 -24.14
CA LEU A 74 -15.92 6.02 -24.00
C LEU A 74 -17.34 5.48 -24.24
N ASN A 75 -18.24 5.64 -23.27
CA ASN A 75 -19.63 5.15 -23.40
C ASN A 75 -19.75 3.67 -23.83
N GLY A 76 -18.79 2.83 -23.43
CA GLY A 76 -18.71 1.42 -23.83
C GLY A 76 -18.08 1.17 -25.21
N ALA A 77 -17.88 2.19 -26.05
CA ALA A 77 -17.11 2.09 -27.28
C ALA A 77 -15.61 2.15 -26.98
N VAL A 78 -14.81 1.33 -27.67
CA VAL A 78 -13.35 1.26 -27.47
C VAL A 78 -12.63 1.84 -28.69
N GLY A 79 -11.80 2.84 -28.45
CA GLY A 79 -10.81 3.35 -29.41
C GLY A 79 -9.40 3.01 -28.95
N ALA A 80 -8.50 2.70 -29.89
CA ALA A 80 -7.12 2.38 -29.57
C ALA A 80 -6.15 3.00 -30.59
N SER A 81 -4.93 3.28 -30.13
CA SER A 81 -3.89 3.90 -30.96
C SER A 81 -2.50 3.55 -30.44
N GLN A 82 -1.50 3.59 -31.32
CA GLN A 82 -0.08 3.64 -30.96
C GLN A 82 0.50 5.05 -31.10
N GLY A 83 -0.29 5.99 -31.65
CA GLY A 83 0.09 7.38 -31.81
C GLY A 83 -0.30 8.23 -30.60
N THR A 84 -0.25 9.56 -30.76
CA THR A 84 -0.62 10.50 -29.71
C THR A 84 -2.13 10.61 -29.51
N ASN A 85 -2.95 10.21 -30.50
CA ASN A 85 -4.38 10.48 -30.48
C ASN A 85 -5.22 9.20 -30.59
N VAL A 86 -6.29 9.13 -29.81
CA VAL A 86 -7.42 8.20 -29.98
C VAL A 86 -8.66 9.03 -30.29
N LEU A 87 -9.36 8.68 -31.38
CA LEU A 87 -10.57 9.37 -31.84
C LEU A 87 -11.78 8.44 -31.70
N ILE A 88 -12.79 8.89 -30.97
CA ILE A 88 -14.11 8.26 -30.87
C ILE A 88 -15.15 9.36 -31.16
N THR A 89 -16.28 9.01 -31.76
CA THR A 89 -17.31 9.97 -32.10
C THR A 89 -18.58 9.73 -31.31
N GLU A 90 -19.15 10.78 -30.71
CA GLU A 90 -20.36 10.70 -29.89
C GLU A 90 -21.37 11.79 -30.28
N THR A 91 -22.63 11.58 -29.90
CA THR A 91 -23.67 12.61 -30.03
C THR A 91 -23.63 13.59 -28.87
N ASN A 92 -24.51 14.59 -28.86
CA ASN A 92 -24.65 15.47 -27.70
C ASN A 92 -25.06 14.68 -26.45
N GLY A 93 -24.30 14.85 -25.38
CA GLY A 93 -24.50 14.11 -24.15
C GLY A 93 -23.31 14.19 -23.20
N THR A 94 -23.49 13.61 -22.01
CA THR A 94 -22.41 13.46 -21.04
C THR A 94 -22.07 11.98 -20.92
N TYR A 95 -20.80 11.65 -21.14
CA TYR A 95 -20.31 10.27 -21.23
C TYR A 95 -19.16 10.06 -20.27
N SER A 96 -19.11 8.88 -19.66
CA SER A 96 -17.92 8.44 -18.90
C SER A 96 -16.89 7.82 -19.84
N TYR A 97 -15.62 8.01 -19.49
CA TYR A 97 -14.51 7.31 -20.12
C TYR A 97 -13.59 6.66 -19.09
N THR A 98 -12.91 5.60 -19.53
CA THR A 98 -11.87 4.91 -18.79
C THR A 98 -10.69 4.58 -19.70
N ILE A 99 -9.49 4.59 -19.12
CA ILE A 99 -8.21 4.35 -19.79
C ILE A 99 -7.48 3.28 -18.97
N PRO A 100 -7.31 2.07 -19.50
CA PRO A 100 -6.56 1.01 -18.84
C PRO A 100 -5.08 1.37 -18.67
N GLU A 101 -4.42 0.77 -17.70
CA GLU A 101 -2.95 0.85 -17.58
C GLU A 101 -2.27 0.19 -18.77
N VAL A 102 -1.11 0.72 -19.15
CA VAL A 102 -0.28 0.21 -20.25
C VAL A 102 1.05 -0.20 -19.65
N GLY A 103 1.44 -1.47 -19.78
CA GLY A 103 2.59 -2.13 -19.11
C GLY A 103 3.61 -1.21 -18.41
N GLY A 104 3.42 -0.97 -17.11
CA GLY A 104 4.32 -0.14 -16.29
C GLY A 104 4.08 1.37 -16.41
N TYR A 105 2.95 1.81 -16.96
CA TYR A 105 2.51 3.20 -17.05
C TYR A 105 1.08 3.35 -16.56
N THR A 106 0.80 4.46 -15.90
CA THR A 106 -0.53 4.85 -15.47
C THR A 106 -0.94 6.17 -16.13
N ALA A 107 -2.20 6.27 -16.54
CA ALA A 107 -2.76 7.45 -17.17
C ALA A 107 -3.31 8.43 -16.12
N ASN A 108 -3.15 9.73 -16.37
CA ASN A 108 -3.75 10.79 -15.59
C ASN A 108 -4.37 11.85 -16.52
N PRO A 109 -5.71 12.01 -16.50
CA PRO A 109 -6.68 11.16 -15.79
C PRO A 109 -6.79 9.76 -16.41
N SER A 110 -6.99 8.71 -15.60
CA SER A 110 -7.30 7.35 -16.09
C SER A 110 -8.80 7.12 -16.27
N SER A 111 -9.64 8.02 -15.79
CA SER A 111 -11.10 7.99 -15.99
C SER A 111 -11.70 9.37 -15.74
N GLY A 112 -12.91 9.58 -16.23
CA GLY A 112 -13.64 10.82 -16.00
C GLY A 112 -14.94 10.88 -16.78
N THR A 113 -15.52 12.07 -16.86
CA THR A 113 -16.67 12.36 -17.72
C THR A 113 -16.34 13.48 -18.70
N ILE A 114 -16.97 13.43 -19.86
CA ILE A 114 -16.92 14.49 -20.86
C ILE A 114 -18.34 14.90 -21.25
N THR A 115 -18.53 16.16 -21.62
CA THR A 115 -19.78 16.66 -22.19
C THR A 115 -19.53 17.07 -23.62
N VAL A 116 -20.29 16.48 -24.54
CA VAL A 116 -20.35 16.86 -25.95
C VAL A 116 -21.58 17.74 -26.14
N ASP A 117 -21.37 18.98 -26.55
CA ASP A 117 -22.44 19.96 -26.78
C ASP A 117 -22.18 20.75 -28.07
N GLY A 118 -22.56 20.17 -29.20
CA GLY A 118 -22.52 20.88 -30.47
C GLY A 118 -21.13 21.02 -31.11
N ALA A 119 -20.07 20.50 -30.48
CA ALA A 119 -18.69 20.73 -30.89
C ALA A 119 -17.74 19.57 -30.54
N ALA A 120 -16.59 19.56 -31.22
CA ALA A 120 -15.49 18.63 -30.94
C ALA A 120 -14.94 18.82 -29.53
N VAL A 121 -14.59 17.71 -28.86
CA VAL A 121 -14.02 17.70 -27.51
C VAL A 121 -12.61 17.11 -27.57
N THR A 122 -11.66 17.71 -26.84
CA THR A 122 -10.32 17.15 -26.68
C THR A 122 -10.02 16.90 -25.20
N VAL A 123 -9.51 15.71 -24.89
CA VAL A 123 -9.15 15.30 -23.52
C VAL A 123 -7.65 15.04 -23.45
N PRO A 124 -6.87 15.84 -22.71
CA PRO A 124 -5.44 15.61 -22.53
C PRO A 124 -5.20 14.50 -21.50
N ILE A 125 -4.33 13.55 -21.85
CA ILE A 125 -3.91 12.43 -21.01
C ILE A 125 -2.40 12.49 -20.82
N THR A 126 -1.95 12.37 -19.58
CA THR A 126 -0.52 12.27 -19.25
C THR A 126 -0.22 10.89 -18.72
N TRP A 127 0.84 10.24 -19.20
CA TRP A 127 1.29 8.94 -18.72
C TRP A 127 2.51 9.11 -17.83
N ALA A 128 2.52 8.39 -16.70
CA ALA A 128 3.64 8.32 -15.79
C ALA A 128 4.09 6.85 -15.63
N ILE A 129 5.40 6.63 -15.54
CA ILE A 129 5.98 5.31 -15.27
C ILE A 129 5.60 4.89 -13.84
N VAL A 130 5.03 3.70 -13.72
CA VAL A 130 4.83 3.00 -12.45
C VAL A 130 6.15 2.30 -12.11
N PRO A 131 6.82 2.65 -11.00
CA PRO A 131 8.06 2.00 -10.62
C PRO A 131 7.84 0.49 -10.43
N ALA A 132 8.70 -0.33 -11.02
CA ALA A 132 8.68 -1.76 -10.78
C ALA A 132 9.06 -2.06 -9.32
N THR A 133 8.27 -2.91 -8.68
CA THR A 133 8.57 -3.47 -7.36
C THR A 133 8.92 -4.95 -7.48
N TYR A 134 9.81 -5.42 -6.60
CA TYR A 134 10.30 -6.78 -6.55
C TYR A 134 10.03 -7.37 -5.17
N ALA A 135 9.68 -8.65 -5.15
CA ALA A 135 9.39 -9.35 -3.91
C ALA A 135 10.66 -9.50 -3.06
N VAL A 136 10.59 -9.05 -1.82
CA VAL A 136 11.58 -9.31 -0.77
C VAL A 136 10.93 -10.26 0.22
N THR A 137 11.43 -11.49 0.31
CA THR A 137 10.87 -12.53 1.18
C THR A 137 11.88 -12.92 2.26
N PHE A 138 11.46 -12.80 3.52
CA PHE A 138 12.17 -13.35 4.65
C PHE A 138 11.59 -14.72 4.97
N THR A 139 12.44 -15.70 5.24
CA THR A 139 12.03 -17.08 5.58
C THR A 139 12.61 -17.46 6.93
N GLN A 140 11.76 -17.71 7.92
CA GLN A 140 12.21 -18.17 9.23
C GLN A 140 12.39 -19.69 9.28
N THR A 141 13.38 -20.12 10.05
CA THR A 141 13.51 -21.50 10.51
C THR A 141 13.81 -21.53 12.01
N GLY A 142 13.46 -22.64 12.68
CA GLY A 142 13.79 -22.87 14.09
C GLY A 142 12.73 -22.44 15.10
N LEU A 143 11.78 -21.58 14.73
CA LEU A 143 10.67 -21.24 15.64
C LEU A 143 9.67 -22.41 15.79
N PRO A 144 9.06 -22.59 16.97
CA PRO A 144 7.93 -23.49 17.16
C PRO A 144 6.73 -23.13 16.26
N VAL A 145 5.91 -24.12 15.91
CA VAL A 145 4.68 -23.88 15.16
C VAL A 145 3.76 -22.92 15.93
N GLY A 146 3.28 -21.87 15.25
CA GLY A 146 2.42 -20.84 15.84
C GLY A 146 3.15 -19.71 16.56
N ALA A 147 4.48 -19.77 16.68
CA ALA A 147 5.29 -18.68 17.20
C ALA A 147 5.20 -17.44 16.29
N THR A 148 5.05 -16.26 16.90
CA THR A 148 5.01 -14.99 16.17
C THR A 148 6.42 -14.42 16.02
N TRP A 149 6.74 -13.96 14.82
CA TRP A 149 7.95 -13.20 14.52
C TRP A 149 7.61 -12.02 13.62
N SER A 150 8.50 -11.05 13.55
CA SER A 150 8.28 -9.84 12.77
C SER A 150 9.53 -9.38 12.05
N VAL A 151 9.31 -8.68 10.94
CA VAL A 151 10.35 -7.98 10.18
C VAL A 151 9.94 -6.53 10.01
N ALA A 152 10.87 -5.62 10.29
CA ALA A 152 10.74 -4.19 9.97
C ALA A 152 11.76 -3.82 8.91
N ILE A 153 11.33 -3.07 7.88
CA ILE A 153 12.18 -2.51 6.84
C ILE A 153 12.37 -1.02 7.09
N ASN A 154 13.60 -0.52 6.99
CA ASN A 154 14.00 0.89 7.16
C ASN A 154 13.43 1.58 8.42
N GLY A 155 13.34 0.84 9.53
CA GLY A 155 12.80 1.37 10.79
C GLY A 155 11.28 1.63 10.78
N GLY A 156 10.57 1.15 9.77
CA GLY A 156 9.12 1.23 9.68
C GLY A 156 8.40 0.33 10.69
N VAL A 157 7.06 0.33 10.62
CA VAL A 157 6.23 -0.52 11.47
C VAL A 157 6.52 -2.00 11.16
N PRO A 158 6.87 -2.84 12.16
CA PRO A 158 7.13 -4.25 11.92
C PRO A 158 5.88 -4.98 11.41
N VAL A 159 6.06 -5.81 10.38
CA VAL A 159 5.05 -6.77 9.94
C VAL A 159 5.26 -8.05 10.72
N ALA A 160 4.22 -8.51 11.43
CA ALA A 160 4.26 -9.73 12.22
C ALA A 160 3.49 -10.87 11.55
N SER A 161 3.96 -12.10 11.74
CA SER A 161 3.33 -13.31 11.20
C SER A 161 3.65 -14.53 12.06
N THR A 162 2.82 -15.57 11.93
CA THR A 162 3.09 -16.93 12.44
C THR A 162 3.47 -17.90 11.32
N ALA A 163 3.42 -17.45 10.05
CA ALA A 163 3.84 -18.24 8.91
C ALA A 163 5.37 -18.38 8.85
N SER A 164 5.88 -19.28 8.01
CA SER A 164 7.32 -19.41 7.77
C SER A 164 7.92 -18.27 6.95
N THR A 165 7.10 -17.40 6.35
CA THR A 165 7.57 -16.30 5.50
C THR A 165 6.86 -14.98 5.79
N ILE A 166 7.58 -13.88 5.55
CA ILE A 166 7.06 -12.50 5.51
C ILE A 166 7.61 -11.86 4.23
N SER A 167 6.74 -11.25 3.42
CA SER A 167 7.10 -10.67 2.13
C SER A 167 6.73 -9.20 2.00
N PHE A 168 7.60 -8.44 1.34
CA PHE A 168 7.42 -7.03 0.97
C PHE A 168 7.58 -6.86 -0.54
N ASN A 169 7.04 -5.78 -1.10
CA ASN A 169 7.27 -5.38 -2.49
C ASN A 169 8.04 -4.07 -2.50
N GLU A 170 9.30 -4.13 -2.93
CA GLU A 170 10.23 -3.02 -2.82
C GLU A 170 10.80 -2.63 -4.19
N MET A 171 11.06 -1.34 -4.39
CA MET A 171 11.75 -0.87 -5.59
C MET A 171 13.24 -1.24 -5.56
N ASN A 172 13.96 -0.98 -6.66
CA ASN A 172 15.40 -1.07 -6.64
C ASN A 172 15.99 -0.13 -5.59
N GLY A 173 16.83 -0.66 -4.71
CA GLY A 173 17.35 0.08 -3.57
C GLY A 173 18.04 -0.80 -2.55
N SER A 174 18.60 -0.17 -1.52
CA SER A 174 19.15 -0.87 -0.36
C SER A 174 18.29 -0.57 0.87
N TYR A 175 17.95 -1.62 1.61
CA TYR A 175 16.98 -1.58 2.69
C TYR A 175 17.56 -2.23 3.94
N ALA A 176 17.62 -1.46 5.03
CA ALA A 176 17.95 -2.02 6.33
C ALA A 176 16.76 -2.83 6.85
N PHE A 177 17.02 -3.93 7.53
CA PHE A 177 15.98 -4.74 8.16
C PHE A 177 16.30 -5.04 9.62
N ALA A 178 15.26 -5.25 10.42
CA ALA A 178 15.33 -5.77 11.78
C ALA A 178 14.31 -6.89 11.97
N VAL A 179 14.71 -7.96 12.66
CA VAL A 179 13.91 -9.15 12.92
C VAL A 179 13.76 -9.37 14.41
N ALA A 180 12.55 -9.67 14.87
CA ALA A 180 12.24 -9.94 16.26
C ALA A 180 11.26 -11.11 16.41
N THR A 181 11.17 -11.64 17.62
CA THR A 181 10.12 -12.58 18.04
C THR A 181 9.70 -12.27 19.47
N SER A 182 8.43 -12.51 19.78
CA SER A 182 7.92 -12.51 21.16
C SER A 182 8.10 -13.86 21.86
N THR A 183 8.62 -14.87 21.16
CA THR A 183 8.84 -16.21 21.71
C THR A 183 10.06 -16.18 22.62
N PRO A 184 9.90 -16.42 23.94
CA PRO A 184 11.01 -16.37 24.88
C PRO A 184 12.13 -17.34 24.48
N PHE A 185 13.38 -16.96 24.74
CA PHE A 185 14.58 -17.78 24.53
C PHE A 185 14.92 -18.11 23.06
N TYR A 186 14.22 -17.53 22.09
CA TYR A 186 14.57 -17.63 20.68
C TYR A 186 15.21 -16.35 20.17
N PHE A 187 16.35 -16.47 19.50
CA PHE A 187 17.10 -15.33 18.99
C PHE A 187 17.29 -15.45 17.47
N PRO A 188 16.87 -14.44 16.69
CA PRO A 188 17.07 -14.43 15.25
C PRO A 188 18.54 -14.16 14.87
N SER A 189 18.99 -14.83 13.81
CA SER A 189 20.28 -14.59 13.16
C SER A 189 20.10 -14.60 11.64
N PRO A 190 20.39 -13.49 10.94
CA PRO A 190 20.68 -12.17 11.51
C PRO A 190 19.44 -11.55 12.17
N SER A 191 19.62 -10.83 13.28
CA SER A 191 18.56 -10.02 13.90
C SER A 191 18.42 -8.63 13.28
N VAL A 192 19.48 -8.15 12.61
CA VAL A 192 19.52 -6.91 11.83
C VAL A 192 20.43 -7.09 10.62
N GLY A 193 20.16 -6.37 9.54
CA GLY A 193 21.01 -6.42 8.36
C GLY A 193 20.58 -5.45 7.27
N SER A 194 21.08 -5.65 6.06
CA SER A 194 20.70 -4.89 4.87
C SER A 194 20.51 -5.83 3.69
N ILE A 195 19.52 -5.54 2.85
CA ILE A 195 19.28 -6.22 1.58
C ILE A 195 19.41 -5.22 0.44
N THR A 196 19.72 -5.70 -0.77
CA THR A 196 19.76 -4.90 -1.98
C THR A 196 18.86 -5.51 -3.04
N VAL A 197 17.90 -4.73 -3.52
CA VAL A 197 16.99 -5.10 -4.60
C VAL A 197 17.51 -4.48 -5.90
N ASN A 198 17.78 -5.33 -6.89
CA ASN A 198 18.29 -4.90 -8.20
C ASN A 198 17.65 -5.71 -9.33
N GLY A 199 16.44 -5.35 -9.71
CA GLY A 199 15.77 -5.90 -10.89
C GLY A 199 15.17 -7.30 -10.70
N ALA A 200 15.26 -7.89 -9.51
CA ALA A 200 14.83 -9.25 -9.23
C ALA A 200 14.37 -9.43 -7.78
N ALA A 201 13.58 -10.48 -7.54
CA ALA A 201 13.16 -10.88 -6.20
C ALA A 201 14.36 -11.32 -5.34
N VAL A 202 14.28 -11.02 -4.04
CA VAL A 202 15.33 -11.31 -3.05
C VAL A 202 14.75 -12.18 -1.94
N ALA A 203 15.46 -13.25 -1.58
CA ALA A 203 15.11 -14.13 -0.46
C ALA A 203 16.18 -14.04 0.64
N THR A 204 15.74 -13.84 1.88
CA THR A 204 16.61 -13.69 3.06
C THR A 204 16.25 -14.73 4.12
N PRO A 205 17.11 -15.75 4.36
CA PRO A 205 16.86 -16.72 5.41
C PRO A 205 17.16 -16.12 6.79
N ILE A 206 16.29 -16.40 7.76
CA ILE A 206 16.48 -16.06 9.17
C ILE A 206 16.43 -17.35 10.00
N ALA A 207 17.49 -17.62 10.75
CA ALA A 207 17.52 -18.74 11.68
C ALA A 207 17.21 -18.25 13.10
N PHE A 208 16.18 -18.82 13.74
CA PHE A 208 15.92 -18.63 15.15
C PHE A 208 16.53 -19.78 15.94
N THR A 209 17.43 -19.44 16.86
CA THR A 209 18.09 -20.43 17.73
C THR A 209 17.49 -20.37 19.12
N TYR A 210 17.04 -21.52 19.62
CA TYR A 210 16.65 -21.67 21.02
C TYR A 210 17.90 -21.71 21.91
N VAL A 211 17.96 -20.85 22.90
CA VAL A 211 18.99 -20.86 23.93
C VAL A 211 18.34 -21.28 25.24
N ALA A 212 18.64 -22.50 25.69
CA ALA A 212 18.06 -23.03 26.92
C ALA A 212 18.41 -22.10 28.11
N PRO A 213 17.42 -21.72 28.93
CA PRO A 213 17.70 -20.90 30.09
C PRO A 213 18.58 -21.67 31.08
N THR A 214 19.57 -20.98 31.67
CA THR A 214 20.28 -21.47 32.85
C THR A 214 19.61 -20.93 34.11
N LEU A 215 19.73 -21.67 35.22
CA LEU A 215 19.33 -21.18 36.53
C LEU A 215 20.57 -20.63 37.23
N ASP A 216 20.52 -19.36 37.61
CA ASP A 216 21.56 -18.73 38.40
C ASP A 216 21.06 -18.47 39.81
N THR A 217 21.96 -18.49 40.79
CA THR A 217 21.59 -18.28 42.20
C THR A 217 22.23 -17.01 42.76
N VAL A 218 21.41 -16.10 43.28
CA VAL A 218 21.88 -15.02 44.18
C VAL A 218 21.83 -15.53 45.61
N THR A 219 22.98 -15.55 46.29
CA THR A 219 23.05 -15.83 47.72
C THR A 219 23.32 -14.55 48.49
N PHE A 220 22.41 -14.20 49.38
CA PHE A 220 22.57 -13.10 50.32
C PHE A 220 23.07 -13.65 51.66
N LEU A 221 24.14 -13.05 52.18
CA LEU A 221 24.68 -13.34 53.50
C LEU A 221 24.49 -12.10 54.38
N GLU A 222 23.66 -12.22 55.41
CA GLU A 222 23.42 -11.10 56.33
C GLU A 222 24.38 -11.12 57.51
N THR A 223 24.66 -9.92 58.03
CA THR A 223 25.32 -9.70 59.32
C THR A 223 24.62 -8.56 60.05
N GLY A 224 24.59 -8.61 61.38
CA GLY A 224 24.15 -7.50 62.22
C GLY A 224 22.66 -7.51 62.60
N LEU A 225 21.88 -8.51 62.17
CA LEU A 225 20.54 -8.74 62.68
C LEU A 225 20.57 -9.44 64.05
N GLY A 226 19.61 -9.08 64.92
CA GLY A 226 19.38 -9.80 66.17
C GLY A 226 18.77 -11.19 65.95
N LEU A 227 18.97 -12.10 66.91
CA LEU A 227 18.40 -13.46 66.84
C LEU A 227 16.89 -13.42 66.64
N GLY A 228 16.41 -14.10 65.59
CA GLY A 228 14.99 -14.20 65.26
C GLY A 228 14.42 -13.01 64.47
N ALA A 229 15.22 -11.98 64.16
CA ALA A 229 14.80 -10.92 63.25
C ALA A 229 14.57 -11.49 61.83
N THR A 230 13.52 -11.00 61.16
CA THR A 230 13.22 -11.38 59.78
C THR A 230 13.72 -10.30 58.82
N TRP A 231 14.22 -10.75 57.68
CA TRP A 231 14.67 -9.90 56.58
C TRP A 231 14.22 -10.46 55.25
N SER A 232 14.24 -9.63 54.22
CA SER A 232 13.83 -9.99 52.88
C SER A 232 14.86 -9.59 51.84
N ALA A 233 14.92 -10.37 50.76
CA ALA A 233 15.60 -10.00 49.54
C ALA A 233 14.63 -10.11 48.36
N THR A 234 14.57 -9.07 47.55
CA THR A 234 13.79 -9.01 46.32
C THR A 234 14.75 -9.09 45.14
N VAL A 235 14.58 -10.09 44.26
CA VAL A 235 15.36 -10.23 43.01
C VAL A 235 14.38 -10.46 41.87
N ALA A 236 14.56 -9.76 40.74
CA ALA A 236 13.66 -9.87 39.58
C ALA A 236 12.18 -9.60 39.92
N GLY A 237 11.91 -8.76 40.94
CA GLY A 237 10.56 -8.47 41.43
C GLY A 237 9.96 -9.52 42.37
N VAL A 238 10.66 -10.63 42.62
CA VAL A 238 10.22 -11.69 43.55
C VAL A 238 10.88 -11.50 44.92
N THR A 239 10.07 -11.35 45.96
CA THR A 239 10.53 -11.16 47.34
C THR A 239 10.53 -12.48 48.11
N ASN A 240 11.68 -12.82 48.69
CA ASN A 240 11.84 -13.96 49.59
C ASN A 240 12.23 -13.46 50.99
N THR A 241 11.86 -14.19 52.03
CA THR A 241 12.15 -13.83 53.43
C THR A 241 12.98 -14.91 54.12
N SER A 242 13.78 -14.51 55.11
CA SER A 242 14.56 -15.41 55.96
C SER A 242 14.64 -14.86 57.39
N SER A 243 14.83 -15.76 58.35
CA SER A 243 15.26 -15.45 59.72
C SER A 243 16.64 -16.05 60.04
N GLY A 244 17.28 -16.68 59.04
CA GLY A 244 18.64 -17.19 59.13
C GLY A 244 19.66 -16.22 58.55
N THR A 245 20.93 -16.57 58.65
CA THR A 245 22.06 -15.73 58.20
C THR A 245 22.28 -15.75 56.68
N SER A 246 21.52 -16.57 55.95
CA SER A 246 21.62 -16.73 54.51
C SER A 246 20.25 -16.84 53.86
N LEU A 247 20.13 -16.33 52.64
CA LEU A 247 18.98 -16.48 51.76
C LEU A 247 19.47 -16.66 50.33
N SER A 248 19.07 -17.76 49.68
CA SER A 248 19.38 -18.00 48.27
C SER A 248 18.14 -17.85 47.41
N VAL A 249 18.25 -17.08 46.33
CA VAL A 249 17.19 -16.82 45.36
C VAL A 249 17.67 -17.25 43.98
N THR A 250 16.94 -18.17 43.36
CA THR A 250 17.25 -18.66 42.01
C THR A 250 16.51 -17.83 40.96
N VAL A 251 17.21 -17.44 39.91
CA VAL A 251 16.67 -16.67 38.77
C VAL A 251 16.98 -17.36 37.45
N THR A 252 16.05 -17.24 36.50
CA THR A 252 16.19 -17.83 35.16
C THR A 252 16.95 -16.88 34.24
N ASN A 253 18.18 -17.22 33.85
CA ASN A 253 19.03 -16.42 32.97
C ASN A 253 19.00 -16.97 31.52
N PRO A 254 18.49 -16.20 30.53
CA PRO A 254 18.53 -16.58 29.11
C PRO A 254 19.91 -16.36 28.45
N GLY A 255 20.89 -15.83 29.17
CA GLY A 255 22.24 -15.54 28.67
C GLY A 255 22.62 -14.07 28.85
N GLY A 256 23.24 -13.76 30.00
CA GLY A 256 23.94 -12.49 30.23
C GLY A 256 23.15 -11.36 30.90
N LEU A 257 22.07 -11.66 31.63
CA LEU A 257 21.29 -10.63 32.33
C LEU A 257 21.89 -10.24 33.69
N THR A 258 21.77 -8.95 34.01
CA THR A 258 22.01 -8.36 35.32
C THR A 258 20.68 -8.16 36.04
N TYR A 259 20.53 -8.61 37.29
CA TYR A 259 19.29 -8.45 38.03
C TYR A 259 19.42 -7.41 39.13
N ALA A 260 18.50 -6.45 39.17
CA ALA A 260 18.36 -5.58 40.33
C ALA A 260 17.93 -6.40 41.55
N TYR A 261 18.56 -6.13 42.68
CA TYR A 261 18.17 -6.67 43.97
C TYR A 261 17.96 -5.57 45.00
N TYR A 262 17.09 -5.85 45.97
CA TYR A 262 16.83 -5.00 47.14
C TYR A 262 16.79 -5.87 48.38
N VAL A 263 17.32 -5.37 49.50
CA VAL A 263 17.37 -6.09 50.77
C VAL A 263 16.84 -5.20 51.87
N SER A 264 15.98 -5.74 52.73
CA SER A 264 15.33 -4.96 53.79
C SER A 264 15.06 -5.78 55.05
N ALA A 265 15.04 -5.10 56.20
CA ALA A 265 14.62 -5.67 57.48
C ALA A 265 13.98 -4.57 58.32
N THR A 266 12.85 -4.87 58.96
CA THR A 266 12.10 -3.89 59.76
C THR A 266 12.93 -3.41 60.96
N GLY A 267 13.10 -2.09 61.10
CA GLY A 267 13.89 -1.50 62.19
C GLY A 267 15.40 -1.45 61.95
N TYR A 268 15.87 -1.84 60.76
CA TYR A 268 17.28 -1.81 60.38
C TYR A 268 17.50 -1.03 59.08
N THR A 269 18.70 -0.47 58.93
CA THR A 269 19.26 -0.01 57.66
C THR A 269 20.17 -1.10 57.09
N ALA A 270 20.06 -1.39 55.79
CA ALA A 270 20.87 -2.38 55.09
C ALA A 270 21.98 -1.71 54.27
N SER A 271 23.17 -2.30 54.24
CA SER A 271 24.29 -1.86 53.42
C SER A 271 24.98 -3.06 52.75
N PRO A 272 24.91 -3.19 51.41
CA PRO A 272 24.06 -2.42 50.50
C PRO A 272 22.58 -2.78 50.70
N SER A 273 21.68 -1.81 50.60
CA SER A 273 20.22 -2.05 50.57
C SER A 273 19.71 -2.47 49.18
N GLY A 274 20.56 -2.38 48.16
CA GLY A 274 20.26 -2.83 46.81
C GLY A 274 21.46 -2.68 45.86
N GLY A 275 21.35 -3.28 44.68
CA GLY A 275 22.41 -3.28 43.68
C GLY A 275 22.06 -4.11 42.45
N LEU A 276 23.07 -4.43 41.64
CA LEU A 276 22.95 -5.31 40.47
C LEU A 276 23.71 -6.61 40.73
N ALA A 277 23.02 -7.74 40.59
CA ALA A 277 23.62 -9.06 40.53
C ALA A 277 24.02 -9.35 39.08
N ASN A 278 25.33 -9.38 38.82
CA ASN A 278 25.90 -9.64 37.50
C ASN A 278 26.42 -11.07 37.46
N PHE A 279 25.79 -11.92 36.66
CA PHE A 279 26.16 -13.32 36.56
C PHE A 279 27.23 -13.51 35.48
N THR A 280 28.49 -13.59 35.90
CA THR A 280 29.61 -14.07 35.06
C THR A 280 29.78 -15.60 35.13
N SER A 281 29.25 -16.20 36.19
CA SER A 281 29.14 -17.64 36.45
C SER A 281 27.82 -17.88 37.21
N GLY A 282 27.24 -19.08 37.17
CA GLY A 282 25.89 -19.38 37.66
C GLY A 282 25.58 -19.16 39.16
N SER A 283 26.47 -18.49 39.90
CA SER A 283 26.21 -18.00 41.26
C SER A 283 26.78 -16.60 41.47
N PHE A 284 26.08 -15.81 42.29
CA PHE A 284 26.50 -14.48 42.72
C PHE A 284 26.22 -14.33 44.22
N THR A 285 27.18 -13.78 44.98
CA THR A 285 27.03 -13.61 46.43
C THR A 285 27.03 -12.14 46.82
N VAL A 286 26.06 -11.74 47.64
CA VAL A 286 25.94 -10.41 48.22
C VAL A 286 26.06 -10.51 49.73
N THR A 287 27.05 -9.83 50.31
CA THR A 287 27.11 -9.64 51.77
C THR A 287 26.38 -8.35 52.14
N VAL A 288 25.45 -8.44 53.07
CA VAL A 288 24.62 -7.33 53.55
C VAL A 288 24.86 -7.14 55.03
N THR A 289 25.16 -5.92 55.45
CA THR A 289 25.25 -5.57 56.87
C THR A 289 24.04 -4.74 57.27
N PHE A 290 23.33 -5.21 58.29
CA PHE A 290 22.23 -4.52 58.92
C PHE A 290 22.68 -3.77 60.17
N ARG A 291 22.14 -2.56 60.36
CA ARG A 291 22.35 -1.74 61.56
C ARG A 291 21.02 -1.21 62.05
N THR A 292 20.77 -1.24 63.35
CA THR A 292 19.53 -0.70 63.93
C THR A 292 19.37 0.76 63.56
N VAL A 293 18.14 1.15 63.21
CA VAL A 293 17.81 2.57 63.04
C VAL A 293 17.82 3.18 64.44
N THR A 294 18.79 4.03 64.74
CA THR A 294 18.79 4.84 65.96
C THR A 294 17.77 5.96 65.78
N GLY A 295 16.78 6.00 66.68
CA GLY A 295 15.76 7.07 66.73
C GLY A 295 16.31 8.35 67.32
#